data_AF-A0A3G6PFX6-F1
#
_entry.id   AF-A0A3G6PFX6-F1
#
_cell.length_a   1.000
_cell.length_b   1.000
_cell.length_c   1.000
_cell.angle_alpha   90.00
_cell.angle_beta   90.00
_cell.angle_gamma   90.00
#
_symmetry.space_group_name_H-M   'P 1'
#
loop_
_entity.id
_entity.type
_entity.pdbx_description
1 polymer ?
#
loop_
_entity_poly.entity_id
_entity_poly.type
_entity_poly.pdbx_seq_one_letter_code
_entity_poly.pdbx_strand_id
1 'polypeptide(L)'
;METRMLLKDESLWNRIQGFSLDAPDADFPFSKKLAKEENWSLDFARKAIEEYKKFVYLCCILPNGASPSKIVDKVWHLHLIYTQDYWEDFCPNILKRALHHHPSKGGFNENVKHQDWFTNTLKSYKEIFQSEAPQEIWHEQEKVSSKAKWWRILRLIPFFGFLLLLSSCLGEIRGAVTSIFFTILVIFAFGIVVNVAAKNTTHKNDKDSGSSGGSSCSGGGSSCSGGGSCGGGCGGCGGGCGG
;
A
#
# COMPACT_ATOMS: atom_id res chain seq x y z
N MET A 1 10.39 29.09 15.26
CA MET A 1 11.11 29.17 13.97
C MET A 1 10.11 28.80 12.91
N GLU A 2 9.79 29.74 12.03
CA GLU A 2 8.86 29.51 10.92
C GLU A 2 9.63 28.75 9.83
N THR A 3 9.33 27.45 9.68
CA THR A 3 9.96 26.61 8.67
C THR A 3 9.42 27.00 7.30
N ARG A 4 10.16 27.84 6.56
CA ARG A 4 9.76 28.26 5.22
C ARG A 4 10.10 27.17 4.21
N MET A 5 9.07 26.56 3.62
CA MET A 5 9.22 25.56 2.55
C MET A 5 9.95 26.16 1.34
N LEU A 6 10.84 25.37 0.71
CA LEU A 6 11.55 25.74 -0.53
C LEU A 6 10.76 25.22 -1.74
N LEU A 7 9.55 25.75 -1.93
CA LEU A 7 8.70 25.37 -3.04
C LEU A 7 9.31 25.84 -4.37
N LYS A 8 9.65 24.89 -5.24
CA LYS A 8 10.10 25.17 -6.61
C LYS A 8 9.00 25.77 -7.49
N ASP A 9 7.74 25.39 -7.25
CA ASP A 9 6.56 25.91 -7.94
C ASP A 9 5.42 26.15 -6.92
N GLU A 10 5.33 27.39 -6.43
CA GLU A 10 4.30 27.80 -5.46
C GLU A 10 2.89 27.75 -6.05
N SER A 11 2.73 28.04 -7.34
CA SER A 11 1.42 28.03 -8.02
C SER A 11 0.84 26.62 -8.11
N LEU A 12 1.68 25.64 -8.48
CA LEU A 12 1.31 24.24 -8.44
C LEU A 12 0.96 23.79 -7.02
N TRP A 13 1.78 24.14 -6.03
CA TRP A 13 1.53 23.76 -4.64
C TRP A 13 0.20 24.31 -4.13
N ASN A 14 -0.10 25.59 -4.38
CA ASN A 14 -1.35 26.22 -3.96
C ASN A 14 -2.58 25.55 -4.58
N ARG A 15 -2.50 25.16 -5.87
CA ARG A 15 -3.59 24.42 -6.53
C ARG A 15 -3.79 23.02 -5.92
N ILE A 16 -2.71 22.28 -5.69
CA ILE A 16 -2.77 20.95 -5.06
C ILE A 16 -3.33 21.04 -3.64
N GLN A 17 -2.89 22.02 -2.86
CA GLN A 17 -3.34 22.23 -1.48
C GLN A 17 -4.82 22.61 -1.43
N GLY A 18 -5.26 23.51 -2.31
CA GLY A 18 -6.64 23.95 -2.42
C GLY A 18 -7.62 22.89 -2.95
N PHE A 19 -7.13 21.81 -3.56
CA PHE A 19 -7.97 20.72 -4.02
C PHE A 19 -8.50 19.88 -2.86
N SER A 20 -9.83 19.68 -2.80
CA SER A 20 -10.49 18.80 -1.83
C SER A 20 -10.89 17.51 -2.53
N LEU A 21 -10.38 16.38 -2.01
CA LEU A 21 -10.86 15.05 -2.41
C LEU A 21 -12.24 14.72 -1.83
N ASP A 22 -12.64 15.43 -0.78
CA ASP A 22 -13.96 15.28 -0.17
C ASP A 22 -14.95 16.19 -0.90
N ALA A 23 -15.89 15.57 -1.62
CA ALA A 23 -17.06 16.28 -2.15
C ALA A 23 -17.94 16.78 -0.99
N PRO A 24 -18.32 18.07 -0.96
CA PRO A 24 -18.97 18.69 0.19
C PRO A 24 -20.40 18.17 0.45
N ASP A 25 -21.04 17.65 -0.58
CA ASP A 25 -22.41 17.12 -0.59
C ASP A 25 -22.47 15.59 -0.47
N ALA A 26 -21.33 14.91 -0.37
CA ALA A 26 -21.29 13.45 -0.24
C ALA A 26 -21.54 13.00 1.20
N ASP A 27 -22.55 12.15 1.40
CA ASP A 27 -22.80 11.47 2.68
C ASP A 27 -21.58 10.64 3.15
N PHE A 28 -20.89 10.04 2.17
CA PHE A 28 -19.72 9.20 2.35
C PHE A 28 -18.54 9.68 1.49
N PRO A 29 -17.85 10.75 1.92
CA PRO A 29 -16.78 11.38 1.15
C PRO A 29 -15.50 10.52 1.17
N PHE A 30 -14.55 10.89 0.31
CA PHE A 30 -13.30 10.17 0.06
C PHE A 30 -12.56 9.79 1.36
N SER A 31 -12.40 10.73 2.28
CA SER A 31 -11.69 10.51 3.55
C SER A 31 -12.38 9.49 4.46
N LYS A 32 -13.72 9.45 4.49
CA LYS A 32 -14.48 8.43 5.23
C LYS A 32 -14.35 7.06 4.57
N LYS A 33 -14.38 7.01 3.23
CA LYS A 33 -14.17 5.76 2.49
C LYS A 33 -12.77 5.19 2.73
N LEU A 34 -11.75 6.02 2.58
CA LEU A 34 -10.36 5.68 2.87
C LEU A 34 -10.20 5.12 4.29
N ALA A 35 -10.73 5.84 5.28
CA ALA A 35 -10.68 5.42 6.68
C ALA A 35 -11.34 4.05 6.89
N LYS A 36 -12.49 3.80 6.25
CA LYS A 36 -13.20 2.53 6.35
C LYS A 36 -12.46 1.38 5.67
N GLU A 37 -11.98 1.57 4.44
CA GLU A 37 -11.32 0.51 3.66
C GLU A 37 -9.97 0.10 4.27
N GLU A 38 -9.24 1.07 4.80
CA GLU A 38 -7.91 0.84 5.39
C GLU A 38 -7.93 0.59 6.90
N ASN A 39 -9.12 0.62 7.51
CA ASN A 39 -9.31 0.54 8.96
C ASN A 39 -8.46 1.58 9.72
N TRP A 40 -8.51 2.81 9.25
CA TRP A 40 -7.83 3.97 9.85
C TRP A 40 -8.81 4.83 10.64
N SER A 41 -8.29 5.61 11.60
CA SER A 41 -9.06 6.73 12.13
C SER A 41 -9.22 7.80 11.05
N LEU A 42 -10.32 8.57 11.13
CA LEU A 42 -10.53 9.67 10.19
C LEU A 42 -9.43 10.73 10.26
N ASP A 43 -8.86 10.96 11.45
CA ASP A 43 -7.71 11.84 11.65
C ASP A 43 -6.48 11.33 10.88
N PHE A 44 -6.18 10.03 10.98
CA PHE A 44 -5.05 9.43 10.27
C PHE A 44 -5.25 9.48 8.75
N ALA A 45 -6.48 9.21 8.27
CA ALA A 45 -6.82 9.32 6.85
C ALA A 45 -6.57 10.74 6.31
N ARG A 46 -6.95 11.79 7.06
CA ARG A 46 -6.67 13.18 6.70
C ARG A 46 -5.18 13.49 6.63
N LYS A 47 -4.40 13.02 7.61
CA LYS A 47 -2.93 13.16 7.59
C LYS A 47 -2.32 12.44 6.38
N ALA A 48 -2.77 11.23 6.06
CA ALA A 48 -2.32 10.49 4.89
C ALA A 48 -2.65 11.21 3.57
N ILE A 49 -3.82 11.87 3.48
CA ILE A 49 -4.22 12.70 2.34
C ILE A 49 -3.28 13.90 2.16
N GLU A 50 -2.88 14.57 3.25
CA GLU A 50 -1.92 15.69 3.16
C GLU A 50 -0.54 15.22 2.69
N GLU A 51 -0.07 14.05 3.15
CA GLU A 51 1.17 13.47 2.66
C GLU A 51 1.07 13.00 1.20
N TYR A 52 -0.11 12.56 0.76
CA TYR A 52 -0.40 12.29 -0.65
C TYR A 52 -0.28 13.54 -1.52
N LYS A 53 -0.81 14.69 -1.08
CA LYS A 53 -0.63 15.97 -1.79
C LYS A 53 0.83 16.35 -1.94
N LYS A 54 1.64 16.17 -0.87
CA LYS A 54 3.11 16.39 -0.93
C LYS A 54 3.79 15.44 -1.92
N PHE A 55 3.42 14.17 -1.91
CA PHE A 55 3.92 13.20 -2.88
C PHE A 55 3.60 13.58 -4.33
N VAL A 56 2.36 13.99 -4.62
CA VAL A 56 1.96 14.44 -5.96
C VAL A 56 2.77 15.66 -6.40
N TYR A 57 2.99 16.61 -5.48
CA TYR A 57 3.85 17.75 -5.76
C TYR A 57 5.27 17.31 -6.14
N LEU A 58 5.89 16.40 -5.37
CA LEU A 58 7.20 15.83 -5.68
C LEU A 58 7.22 15.13 -7.06
N CYS A 59 6.19 14.35 -7.40
CA CYS A 59 6.06 13.74 -8.72
C CYS A 59 6.14 14.77 -9.86
N CYS A 60 5.59 15.96 -9.65
CA CYS A 60 5.50 16.98 -10.68
C CYS A 60 6.79 17.78 -10.85
N ILE A 61 7.54 18.02 -9.77
CA ILE A 61 8.73 18.90 -9.79
C ILE A 61 10.06 18.16 -9.87
N LEU A 62 10.08 16.85 -9.59
CA LEU A 62 11.30 16.04 -9.71
C LEU A 62 11.43 15.48 -11.14
N PRO A 63 12.63 15.54 -11.75
CA PRO A 63 12.82 15.11 -13.14
C PRO A 63 12.49 13.63 -13.36
N ASN A 64 12.74 12.79 -12.35
CA ASN A 64 12.47 11.37 -12.40
C ASN A 64 11.18 10.99 -11.66
N GLY A 65 10.38 11.96 -11.20
CA GLY A 65 9.24 11.73 -10.32
C GLY A 65 9.66 11.24 -8.92
N ALA A 66 8.72 10.58 -8.24
CA ALA A 66 8.83 10.18 -6.84
C ALA A 66 8.24 8.78 -6.62
N SER A 67 8.62 8.18 -5.49
CA SER A 67 8.10 6.89 -5.02
C SER A 67 7.34 7.08 -3.69
N PRO A 68 6.05 6.72 -3.60
CA PRO A 68 5.27 6.88 -2.39
C PRO A 68 5.64 5.84 -1.33
N SER A 69 5.32 6.11 -0.07
CA SER A 69 5.26 5.07 0.95
C SER A 69 4.02 4.18 0.74
N LYS A 70 3.95 3.02 1.40
CA LYS A 70 2.78 2.14 1.35
C LYS A 70 1.47 2.84 1.74
N ILE A 71 1.51 3.79 2.67
CA ILE A 71 0.32 4.50 3.13
C ILE A 71 -0.11 5.54 2.11
N VAL A 72 0.83 6.34 1.61
CA VAL A 72 0.56 7.34 0.57
C VAL A 72 0.05 6.67 -0.71
N ASP A 73 0.61 5.52 -1.05
CA ASP A 73 0.22 4.73 -2.22
C ASP A 73 -1.22 4.21 -2.13
N LYS A 74 -1.72 3.85 -0.94
CA LYS A 74 -3.13 3.50 -0.73
C LYS A 74 -4.07 4.67 -1.01
N VAL A 75 -3.69 5.87 -0.58
CA VAL A 75 -4.45 7.09 -0.90
C VAL A 75 -4.47 7.33 -2.41
N TRP A 76 -3.31 7.20 -3.06
CA TRP A 76 -3.20 7.41 -4.50
C TRP A 76 -4.02 6.38 -5.29
N HIS A 77 -3.96 5.11 -4.91
CA HIS A 77 -4.78 4.05 -5.51
C HIS A 77 -6.28 4.32 -5.38
N LEU A 78 -6.73 4.77 -4.21
CA LEU A 78 -8.13 5.15 -4.04
C LEU A 78 -8.49 6.34 -4.94
N HIS A 79 -7.63 7.35 -5.06
CA HIS A 79 -7.90 8.48 -5.94
C HIS A 79 -7.95 8.07 -7.42
N LEU A 80 -7.09 7.15 -7.87
CA LEU A 80 -7.10 6.64 -9.24
C LEU A 80 -8.43 5.97 -9.63
N ILE A 81 -9.16 5.37 -8.68
CA ILE A 81 -10.47 4.77 -8.96
C ILE A 81 -11.62 5.79 -8.95
N TYR A 82 -11.41 7.00 -8.45
CA TYR A 82 -12.33 8.13 -8.63
C TYR A 82 -12.05 8.77 -10.00
N THR A 83 -12.35 8.03 -11.07
CA THR A 83 -11.80 8.32 -12.40
C THR A 83 -12.15 9.69 -12.95
N GLN A 84 -13.36 10.19 -12.73
CA GLN A 84 -13.75 11.56 -13.14
C GLN A 84 -12.98 12.60 -12.34
N ASP A 85 -12.97 12.48 -11.00
CA ASP A 85 -12.23 13.38 -10.10
C ASP A 85 -10.74 13.42 -10.47
N TYR A 86 -10.12 12.25 -10.70
CA TYR A 86 -8.70 12.15 -11.04
C TYR A 86 -8.37 12.63 -12.45
N TRP A 87 -9.04 12.10 -13.48
CA TRP A 87 -8.67 12.31 -14.88
C TRP A 87 -9.30 13.53 -15.52
N GLU A 88 -10.48 13.94 -15.08
CA GLU A 88 -11.23 15.05 -15.68
C GLU A 88 -11.08 16.34 -14.88
N ASP A 89 -10.80 16.26 -13.57
CA ASP A 89 -10.56 17.43 -12.73
C ASP A 89 -9.11 17.58 -12.27
N PHE A 90 -8.63 16.68 -11.43
CA PHE A 90 -7.33 16.78 -10.77
C PHE A 90 -6.16 16.90 -11.77
N CYS A 91 -6.02 15.96 -12.70
CA CYS A 91 -4.94 16.00 -13.68
C CYS A 91 -4.97 17.25 -14.60
N PRO A 92 -6.06 17.57 -15.32
CA PRO A 92 -6.06 18.68 -16.26
C PRO A 92 -6.16 20.06 -15.58
N ASN A 93 -6.95 20.22 -14.52
CA ASN A 93 -7.22 21.53 -13.93
C ASN A 93 -6.23 21.86 -12.80
N ILE A 94 -5.91 20.88 -11.96
CA ILE A 94 -5.03 21.07 -10.79
C ILE A 94 -3.57 20.85 -11.17
N LEU A 95 -3.22 19.72 -11.79
CA LEU A 95 -1.83 19.42 -12.16
C LEU A 95 -1.43 20.08 -13.49
N LYS A 96 -2.38 20.31 -14.40
CA LYS A 96 -2.14 20.69 -15.81
C LYS A 96 -1.24 19.69 -16.56
N ARG A 97 -1.25 18.42 -16.12
CA ARG A 97 -0.51 17.32 -16.73
C ARG A 97 -1.10 15.99 -16.29
N ALA A 98 -0.95 14.97 -17.13
CA ALA A 98 -1.24 13.60 -16.73
C ALA A 98 -0.23 13.12 -15.67
N LEU A 99 -0.72 12.38 -14.68
CA LEU A 99 0.09 11.68 -13.70
C LEU A 99 -0.29 10.20 -13.73
N HIS A 100 0.53 9.39 -14.39
CA HIS A 100 0.28 7.96 -14.55
C HIS A 100 0.90 7.14 -13.41
N HIS A 101 0.14 6.16 -12.95
CA HIS A 101 0.63 5.12 -12.05
C HIS A 101 1.28 3.99 -12.84
N HIS A 102 2.47 3.55 -12.41
CA HIS A 102 3.18 2.44 -13.03
C HIS A 102 3.39 1.32 -12.00
N PRO A 103 2.79 0.13 -12.22
CA PRO A 103 2.99 -1.00 -11.32
C PRO A 103 4.42 -1.54 -11.43
N SER A 104 4.96 -1.99 -10.30
CA SER A 104 6.23 -2.70 -10.25
C SER A 104 6.13 -4.05 -10.97
N LYS A 105 7.19 -4.43 -11.67
CA LYS A 105 7.34 -5.77 -12.27
C LYS A 105 7.67 -6.85 -11.25
N GLY A 106 7.94 -6.46 -9.99
CA GLY A 106 8.36 -7.36 -8.92
C GLY A 106 9.77 -7.93 -9.12
N GLY A 107 10.20 -8.73 -8.15
CA GLY A 107 11.52 -9.35 -8.13
C GLY A 107 12.59 -8.52 -7.42
N PHE A 108 13.74 -9.16 -7.17
CA PHE A 108 14.81 -8.59 -6.34
C PHE A 108 15.36 -7.26 -6.90
N ASN A 109 15.68 -7.22 -8.20
CA ASN A 109 16.24 -6.02 -8.83
C ASN A 109 15.27 -4.83 -8.79
N GLU A 110 13.97 -5.08 -9.02
CA GLU A 110 12.96 -4.02 -8.97
C GLU A 110 12.77 -3.54 -7.52
N ASN A 111 12.86 -4.43 -6.53
CA ASN A 111 12.81 -4.05 -5.13
C ASN A 111 13.99 -3.14 -4.73
N VAL A 112 15.22 -3.46 -5.15
CA VAL A 112 16.40 -2.63 -4.88
C VAL A 112 16.23 -1.25 -5.52
N LYS A 113 15.85 -1.20 -6.79
CA LYS A 113 15.57 0.05 -7.50
C LYS A 113 14.49 0.87 -6.80
N HIS A 114 13.42 0.23 -6.33
CA HIS A 114 12.33 0.91 -5.62
C HIS A 114 12.79 1.48 -4.28
N GLN A 115 13.63 0.75 -3.54
CA GLN A 115 14.23 1.24 -2.29
C GLN A 115 15.13 2.46 -2.52
N ASP A 116 15.97 2.45 -3.55
CA ASP A 116 16.81 3.59 -3.91
C ASP A 116 15.96 4.82 -4.29
N TRP A 117 14.93 4.61 -5.09
CA TRP A 117 14.01 5.68 -5.50
C TRP A 117 13.20 6.23 -4.32
N PHE A 118 12.75 5.36 -3.42
CA PHE A 118 12.07 5.76 -2.19
C PHE A 118 13.00 6.59 -1.28
N THR A 119 14.25 6.17 -1.13
CA THR A 119 15.27 6.91 -0.38
C THR A 119 15.50 8.31 -0.98
N ASN A 120 15.61 8.40 -2.30
CA ASN A 120 15.72 9.68 -3.01
C ASN A 120 14.48 10.56 -2.84
N THR A 121 13.29 9.95 -2.73
CA THR A 121 12.04 10.67 -2.47
C THR A 121 12.05 11.30 -1.09
N LEU A 122 12.45 10.55 -0.05
CA LEU A 122 12.55 11.09 1.32
C LEU A 122 13.60 12.20 1.43
N LYS A 123 14.74 12.06 0.74
CA LYS A 123 15.75 13.13 0.66
C LYS A 123 15.16 14.40 0.05
N SER A 124 14.50 14.27 -1.11
CA SER A 124 13.87 15.40 -1.80
C SER A 124 12.75 16.03 -0.97
N TYR A 125 11.96 15.20 -0.28
CA TYR A 125 10.92 15.64 0.64
C TYR A 125 11.52 16.58 1.70
N LYS A 126 12.59 16.14 2.38
CA LYS A 126 13.25 16.95 3.42
C LYS A 126 13.79 18.27 2.87
N GLU A 127 14.42 18.24 1.70
CA GLU A 127 14.98 19.43 1.05
C GLU A 127 13.89 20.44 0.64
N ILE A 128 12.72 19.96 0.19
CA ILE A 128 11.67 20.84 -0.34
C ILE A 128 10.76 21.34 0.78
N PHE A 129 10.31 20.46 1.67
CA PHE A 129 9.39 20.81 2.75
C PHE A 129 10.10 21.32 4.00
N GLN A 130 11.44 21.25 4.06
CA GLN A 130 12.25 21.68 5.20
C GLN A 130 11.84 20.98 6.51
N SER A 131 11.28 19.78 6.40
CA SER A 131 10.79 18.97 7.51
C SER A 131 11.03 17.50 7.25
N GLU A 132 11.21 16.70 8.30
CA GLU A 132 11.20 15.24 8.16
C GLU A 132 9.80 14.74 7.77
N ALA A 133 9.77 13.67 6.98
CA ALA A 133 8.54 13.00 6.62
C ALA A 133 7.96 12.28 7.86
N PRO A 134 6.66 12.38 8.17
CA PRO A 134 6.07 11.74 9.34
C PRO A 134 6.34 10.22 9.35
N GLN A 135 6.97 9.73 10.42
CA GLN A 135 7.39 8.32 10.49
C GLN A 135 6.23 7.36 10.36
N GLU A 136 5.08 7.66 10.98
CA GLU A 136 3.88 6.83 10.91
C GLU A 136 3.29 6.67 9.50
N ILE A 137 3.60 7.58 8.56
CA ILE A 137 3.07 7.56 7.19
C ILE A 137 4.13 7.09 6.20
N TRP A 138 5.37 7.54 6.36
CA TRP A 138 6.41 7.33 5.37
C TRP A 138 7.28 6.10 5.63
N HIS A 139 7.44 5.68 6.88
CA HIS A 139 8.30 4.55 7.20
C HIS A 139 7.47 3.28 7.42
N GLU A 140 7.90 2.18 6.82
CA GLU A 140 7.30 0.88 7.13
C GLU A 140 7.57 0.55 8.60
N GLN A 141 6.50 0.41 9.39
CA GLN A 141 6.64 -0.21 10.69
C GLN A 141 7.11 -1.64 10.45
N GLU A 142 8.31 -1.97 10.95
CA GLU A 142 8.76 -3.34 10.97
C GLU A 142 7.66 -4.19 11.60
N LYS A 143 7.04 -5.06 10.80
CA LYS A 143 6.11 -6.04 11.34
C LYS A 143 6.91 -6.84 12.35
N VAL A 144 6.64 -6.63 13.64
CA VAL A 144 7.22 -7.43 14.72
C VAL A 144 7.05 -8.88 14.29
N SER A 145 8.18 -9.50 13.98
CA SER A 145 8.25 -10.76 13.26
C SER A 145 7.24 -11.76 13.82
N SER A 146 6.47 -12.43 12.95
CA SER A 146 5.59 -13.53 13.37
C SER A 146 6.35 -14.61 14.17
N LYS A 147 7.67 -14.68 14.00
CA LYS A 147 8.56 -15.48 14.85
C LYS A 147 8.42 -15.08 16.32
N ALA A 148 8.45 -13.81 16.67
CA ALA A 148 8.32 -13.34 18.07
C ALA A 148 6.99 -13.77 18.73
N LYS A 149 5.91 -13.86 17.94
CA LYS A 149 4.60 -14.37 18.40
C LYS A 149 4.63 -15.90 18.59
N TRP A 150 5.29 -16.63 17.68
CA TRP A 150 5.50 -18.08 17.79
C TRP A 150 6.39 -18.47 18.99
N TRP A 151 7.47 -17.71 19.26
CA TRP A 151 8.34 -17.92 20.43
C TRP A 151 7.61 -17.68 21.77
N ARG A 152 6.61 -16.78 21.83
CA ARG A 152 5.75 -16.61 23.02
C ARG A 152 4.85 -17.81 23.26
N ILE A 153 4.32 -18.43 22.21
CA ILE A 153 3.55 -19.68 22.31
C ILE A 153 4.47 -20.84 22.72
N LEU A 154 5.69 -20.91 22.18
CA LEU A 154 6.70 -21.89 22.60
C LEU A 154 7.10 -21.79 24.07
N ARG A 155 7.06 -20.59 24.68
CA ARG A 155 7.32 -20.41 26.12
C ARG A 155 6.30 -21.09 27.03
N LEU A 156 5.12 -21.45 26.53
CA LEU A 156 4.09 -22.18 27.29
C LEU A 156 4.27 -23.70 27.24
N ILE A 157 5.08 -24.22 26.30
CA ILE A 157 5.37 -25.65 26.15
C ILE A 157 5.91 -26.31 27.44
N PRO A 158 6.85 -25.73 28.22
CA PRO A 158 7.30 -26.37 29.46
C PRO A 158 6.19 -26.46 30.52
N PHE A 159 5.21 -25.54 30.51
CA PHE A 159 4.08 -25.55 31.44
C PHE A 159 3.11 -26.70 31.14
N PHE A 160 2.82 -26.93 29.85
CA PHE A 160 2.05 -28.09 29.41
C PHE A 160 2.82 -29.41 29.54
N GLY A 161 4.13 -29.41 29.31
CA GLY A 161 4.99 -30.57 29.52
C GLY A 161 5.07 -30.99 31.00
N PHE A 162 5.14 -30.03 31.91
CA PHE A 162 5.11 -30.27 33.36
C PHE A 162 3.76 -30.82 33.83
N LEU A 163 2.64 -30.28 33.31
CA LEU A 163 1.30 -30.80 33.58
C LEU A 163 1.12 -32.25 33.08
N LEU A 164 1.72 -32.60 31.94
CA LEU A 164 1.68 -33.95 31.37
C LEU A 164 2.58 -34.93 32.17
N LEU A 165 3.70 -34.45 32.71
CA LEU A 165 4.57 -35.22 33.63
C LEU A 165 3.86 -35.51 34.96
N LEU A 166 3.14 -34.54 35.53
CA LEU A 166 2.35 -34.74 36.76
C LEU A 166 1.16 -35.71 36.57
N SER A 167 0.62 -35.82 35.35
CA SER A 167 -0.42 -36.80 35.02
C SER A 167 0.08 -38.26 34.99
N SER A 168 1.39 -38.51 35.09
CA SER A 168 1.96 -39.87 35.04
C SER A 168 1.75 -40.68 36.33
N CYS A 169 1.21 -40.07 37.40
CA CYS A 169 0.94 -40.74 38.67
C CYS A 169 -0.42 -41.47 38.74
N LEU A 170 -1.29 -41.34 37.73
CA LEU A 170 -2.59 -42.03 37.67
C LEU A 170 -2.58 -43.07 36.54
N GLY A 171 -2.22 -44.31 36.90
CA GLY A 171 -1.89 -45.39 35.97
C GLY A 171 -2.98 -45.80 34.98
N GLU A 172 -4.26 -45.58 35.30
CA GLU A 172 -5.37 -46.03 34.44
C GLU A 172 -5.74 -45.02 33.33
N ILE A 173 -5.32 -43.75 33.44
CA ILE A 173 -5.67 -42.68 32.49
C ILE A 173 -4.53 -42.40 31.49
N ARG A 174 -3.34 -42.96 31.76
CA ARG A 174 -2.09 -42.70 31.04
C ARG A 174 -2.17 -43.05 29.54
N GLY A 175 -2.88 -44.11 29.16
CA GLY A 175 -3.00 -44.52 27.76
C GLY A 175 -3.91 -43.60 26.93
N ALA A 176 -5.00 -43.10 27.53
CA ALA A 176 -5.92 -42.20 26.85
C ALA A 176 -5.29 -40.82 26.61
N VAL A 177 -4.57 -40.29 27.61
CA VAL A 177 -3.92 -38.97 27.51
C VAL A 177 -2.77 -38.99 26.51
N THR A 178 -1.95 -40.04 26.49
CA THR A 178 -0.88 -40.17 25.49
C THR A 178 -1.45 -40.33 24.09
N SER A 179 -2.50 -41.14 23.91
CA SER A 179 -3.18 -41.30 22.62
C SER A 179 -3.74 -39.96 22.11
N ILE A 180 -4.46 -39.21 22.94
CA ILE A 180 -5.01 -37.90 22.57
C ILE A 180 -3.88 -36.93 22.23
N PHE A 181 -2.80 -36.90 23.00
CA PHE A 181 -1.66 -36.03 22.71
C PHE A 181 -1.00 -36.35 21.35
N PHE A 182 -0.76 -37.62 21.05
CA PHE A 182 -0.20 -38.02 19.76
C PHE A 182 -1.15 -37.74 18.59
N THR A 183 -2.47 -37.91 18.77
CA THR A 183 -3.45 -37.55 17.73
C THR A 183 -3.43 -36.04 17.42
N ILE A 184 -3.34 -35.20 18.45
CA ILE A 184 -3.24 -33.74 18.28
C ILE A 184 -1.94 -33.36 17.55
N LEU A 185 -0.82 -34.01 17.89
CA LEU A 185 0.46 -33.78 17.19
C LEU A 185 0.41 -34.21 15.72
N VAL A 186 -0.22 -35.34 15.41
CA VAL A 186 -0.40 -35.80 14.03
C VAL A 186 -1.29 -34.85 13.23
N ILE A 187 -2.40 -34.38 13.82
CA ILE A 187 -3.29 -33.40 13.18
C ILE A 187 -2.54 -32.07 12.93
N PHE A 188 -1.74 -31.62 13.89
CA PHE A 188 -0.98 -30.39 13.75
C PHE A 188 0.11 -30.51 12.69
N ALA A 189 0.85 -31.62 12.66
CA ALA A 189 1.84 -31.92 11.62
C ALA A 189 1.19 -31.99 10.23
N PHE A 190 0.02 -32.63 10.12
CA PHE A 190 -0.76 -32.68 8.89
C PHE A 190 -1.21 -31.28 8.45
N GLY A 191 -1.67 -30.44 9.38
CA GLY A 191 -2.03 -29.04 9.10
C GLY A 191 -0.86 -28.21 8.58
N ILE A 192 0.36 -28.43 9.09
CA ILE A 192 1.58 -27.79 8.57
C ILE A 192 1.87 -28.28 7.15
N VAL A 193 1.81 -29.58 6.89
CA VAL A 193 2.06 -30.15 5.56
C VAL A 193 1.06 -29.62 4.54
N VAL A 194 -0.23 -29.57 4.87
CA VAL A 194 -1.27 -29.02 4.01
C VAL A 194 -1.05 -27.53 3.74
N ASN A 195 -0.69 -26.73 4.75
CA ASN A 195 -0.40 -25.31 4.57
C ASN A 195 0.84 -25.07 3.68
N VAL A 196 1.88 -25.89 3.82
CA VAL A 196 3.07 -25.84 2.96
C VAL A 196 2.73 -26.29 1.54
N ALA A 197 1.94 -27.35 1.37
CA ALA A 197 1.50 -27.84 0.07
C ALA A 197 0.59 -26.81 -0.64
N ALA A 198 -0.35 -26.19 0.07
CA ALA A 198 -1.24 -25.15 -0.45
C ALA A 198 -0.46 -23.93 -0.96
N LYS A 199 0.59 -23.52 -0.25
CA LYS A 199 1.51 -22.45 -0.70
C LYS A 199 2.34 -22.84 -1.93
N ASN A 200 2.61 -24.13 -2.10
CA ASN A 200 3.38 -24.62 -3.24
C ASN A 200 2.51 -24.79 -4.50
N THR A 201 1.21 -25.08 -4.34
CA THR A 201 0.24 -25.15 -5.44
C THR A 201 -0.16 -23.76 -5.96
N THR A 202 -0.17 -22.72 -5.12
CA THR A 202 -0.41 -21.34 -5.57
C THR A 202 0.70 -20.80 -6.48
N HIS A 203 1.89 -21.41 -6.50
CA HIS A 203 2.99 -20.99 -7.37
C HIS A 203 2.93 -21.60 -8.78
N LYS A 204 1.99 -22.53 -9.06
CA LYS A 204 1.97 -23.33 -10.29
C LYS A 204 0.78 -23.08 -11.22
N ASN A 205 -0.24 -22.32 -10.79
CA ASN A 205 -1.50 -22.18 -11.54
C ASN A 205 -1.76 -20.82 -12.23
N ASP A 206 -0.81 -19.89 -12.26
CA ASP A 206 -0.98 -18.65 -13.04
C ASP A 206 -0.47 -18.83 -14.48
N LYS A 207 -1.09 -19.76 -15.21
CA LYS A 207 -1.22 -19.68 -16.67
C LYS A 207 -2.63 -20.12 -17.06
N ASP A 208 -3.33 -19.16 -17.66
CA ASP A 208 -4.58 -19.23 -18.42
C ASP A 208 -5.91 -18.94 -17.69
N SER A 209 -6.65 -18.01 -18.32
CA SER A 209 -8.08 -17.66 -18.24
C SER A 209 -8.54 -16.45 -17.39
N GLY A 210 -8.84 -15.37 -18.11
CA GLY A 210 -10.16 -14.72 -18.17
C GLY A 210 -10.84 -14.17 -16.91
N SER A 211 -10.79 -12.84 -16.77
CA SER A 211 -11.83 -11.91 -16.25
C SER A 211 -12.71 -12.33 -15.06
N SER A 212 -12.51 -11.70 -13.90
CA SER A 212 -13.46 -10.74 -13.27
C SER A 212 -13.16 -10.51 -11.78
N GLY A 213 -13.14 -9.22 -11.39
CA GLY A 213 -13.48 -8.71 -10.06
C GLY A 213 -12.80 -9.27 -8.80
N GLY A 214 -11.79 -8.56 -8.29
CA GLY A 214 -11.32 -8.74 -6.91
C GLY A 214 -9.88 -8.32 -6.68
N SER A 215 -9.60 -7.01 -6.72
CA SER A 215 -8.25 -6.46 -6.54
C SER A 215 -7.77 -6.62 -5.09
N SER A 216 -7.18 -7.76 -4.78
CA SER A 216 -6.34 -7.96 -3.59
C SER A 216 -4.89 -7.62 -3.97
N CYS A 217 -4.53 -6.34 -4.04
CA CYS A 217 -3.17 -5.92 -4.38
C CYS A 217 -2.22 -6.18 -3.20
N SER A 218 -1.46 -7.27 -3.31
CA SER A 218 -0.31 -7.55 -2.46
C SER A 218 0.79 -6.55 -2.80
N GLY A 219 1.15 -5.70 -1.83
CA GLY A 219 2.00 -4.52 -2.00
C GLY A 219 3.33 -4.78 -2.69
N GLY A 220 3.40 -4.39 -3.96
CA GLY A 220 4.61 -4.08 -4.70
C GLY A 220 4.69 -2.57 -4.89
N GLY A 221 5.88 -1.99 -4.70
CA GLY A 221 6.10 -0.56 -4.76
C GLY A 221 5.55 0.11 -6.03
N SER A 222 4.94 1.28 -5.88
CA SER A 222 4.41 2.07 -6.99
C SER A 222 5.34 3.24 -7.33
N SER A 223 5.17 3.84 -8.51
CA SER A 223 5.95 5.01 -8.91
C SER A 223 5.23 5.88 -9.93
N CYS A 224 5.56 7.17 -9.93
CA CYS A 224 5.18 8.12 -10.97
C CYS A 224 6.43 8.47 -11.80
N SER A 225 6.37 8.31 -13.12
CA SER A 225 7.45 8.77 -14.01
C SER A 225 7.09 10.13 -14.60
N GLY A 226 8.03 11.07 -14.50
CA GLY A 226 7.93 12.40 -15.09
C GLY A 226 8.23 12.37 -16.59
N GLY A 227 7.30 11.83 -17.40
CA GLY A 227 7.37 11.93 -18.86
C GLY A 227 6.64 13.18 -19.36
N GLY A 228 7.33 14.01 -20.16
CA GLY A 228 6.82 15.27 -20.69
C GLY A 228 5.78 15.15 -21.80
N SER A 229 5.00 16.23 -21.92
CA SER A 229 4.25 16.74 -23.09
C SER A 229 4.00 15.79 -24.27
N CYS A 230 2.73 15.45 -24.49
CA CYS A 230 2.21 15.24 -25.85
C CYS A 230 1.35 16.45 -26.23
N GLY A 231 1.99 17.44 -26.86
CA GLY A 231 1.30 18.36 -27.75
C GLY A 231 0.85 17.62 -28.99
N GLY A 232 -0.42 17.79 -29.36
CA GLY A 232 -1.01 17.24 -30.57
C GLY A 232 -2.21 18.08 -30.99
N GLY A 233 -1.96 19.31 -31.42
CA GLY A 233 -2.92 20.10 -32.18
C GLY A 233 -2.66 19.91 -33.67
N CYS A 234 -3.66 19.39 -34.40
CA CYS A 234 -3.98 19.73 -35.79
C CYS A 234 -5.15 18.86 -36.29
N GLY A 235 -6.12 19.48 -36.99
CA GLY A 235 -7.12 18.75 -37.76
C GLY A 235 -8.53 19.35 -37.74
N GLY A 236 -8.67 20.63 -38.08
CA GLY A 236 -9.95 21.10 -38.60
C GLY A 236 -10.18 20.54 -40.01
N CYS A 237 -11.39 20.04 -40.27
CA CYS A 237 -11.94 19.92 -41.62
C CYS A 237 -13.39 20.38 -41.56
N GLY A 238 -13.64 21.58 -42.09
CA GLY A 238 -14.93 21.90 -42.66
C GLY A 238 -15.16 21.11 -43.95
N GLY A 239 -16.41 20.86 -44.27
CA GLY A 239 -16.80 20.22 -45.52
C GLY A 239 -18.29 19.91 -45.53
N GLY A 240 -19.10 20.87 -45.95
CA GLY A 240 -20.46 20.62 -46.40
C GLY A 240 -20.51 19.98 -47.77
N CYS A 241 -21.60 19.23 -48.01
CA CYS A 241 -22.29 18.88 -49.27
C CYS A 241 -23.44 17.95 -48.79
N GLY A 242 -24.72 18.20 -49.02
CA GLY A 242 -25.33 18.49 -50.32
C GLY A 242 -25.79 17.17 -50.93
N GLY A 243 -27.07 16.84 -50.73
CA GLY A 243 -27.73 15.61 -51.21
C GLY A 243 -29.03 15.36 -50.47
#